data_AF-A0A9E2ZZB0-F1
#
_entry.id   AF-A0A9E2ZZB0-F1
#
_cell.length_a   1.000
_cell.length_b   1.000
_cell.length_c   1.000
_cell.angle_alpha   90.00
_cell.angle_beta   90.00
_cell.angle_gamma   90.00
#
_symmetry.space_group_name_H-M   'P 1'
#
loop_
_entity.id
_entity.type
_entity.pdbx_description
1 polymer ?
#
loop_
_entity_poly.entity_id
_entity_poly.type
_entity_poly.pdbx_seq_one_letter_code
_entity_poly.pdbx_strand_id
1 'polypeptide(L)'
;MSTLQIGLLYGGVTLAVLFSGMPIAFGLGTVATIFMLIFMPHASLDSIAQNVYEEMASITLLTIPLFILKGAAIGKSHAGRDLYSALHV
;
A
#
# COMPACT_ATOMS: atom_id res chain seq x y z
N MET A 1 0.77 -32.32 1.50
CA MET A 1 -0.34 -31.64 0.78
C MET A 1 0.12 -31.37 -0.63
N SER A 2 -0.68 -31.68 -1.64
CA SER A 2 -0.35 -31.31 -3.02
C SER A 2 -0.48 -29.79 -3.21
N THR A 3 0.22 -29.24 -4.21
CA THR A 3 0.16 -27.81 -4.53
C THR A 3 -1.27 -27.34 -4.81
N LEU A 4 -2.08 -28.19 -5.45
CA LEU A 4 -3.49 -27.91 -5.71
C LEU A 4 -4.31 -27.79 -4.42
N GLN A 5 -4.09 -28.67 -3.45
CA GLN A 5 -4.79 -28.62 -2.16
C GLN A 5 -4.49 -27.33 -1.41
N ILE A 6 -3.23 -26.90 -1.38
CA ILE A 6 -2.81 -25.65 -0.73
C ILE A 6 -3.42 -24.45 -1.45
N GLY A 7 -3.40 -24.45 -2.79
CA GLY A 7 -4.00 -23.37 -3.60
C GLY A 7 -5.51 -23.24 -3.37
N LEU A 8 -6.24 -24.36 -3.34
CA LEU A 8 -7.68 -24.36 -3.04
C LEU A 8 -7.96 -23.88 -1.61
N LEU A 9 -7.15 -24.32 -0.64
CA LEU A 9 -7.27 -23.86 0.74
C LEU A 9 -7.03 -22.35 0.85
N TYR A 10 -5.97 -21.84 0.22
CA TYR A 10 -5.60 -20.43 0.21
C TYR A 10 -6.71 -19.57 -0.41
N GLY A 11 -7.19 -19.95 -1.60
CA GLY A 11 -8.28 -19.25 -2.27
C GLY A 11 -9.59 -19.30 -1.46
N GLY A 12 -9.95 -20.47 -0.94
CA GLY A 12 -11.16 -20.66 -0.15
C GLY A 12 -11.17 -19.84 1.14
N VAL A 13 -10.07 -19.84 1.90
CA VAL A 13 -9.95 -19.03 3.12
C VAL A 13 -9.94 -17.55 2.80
N THR A 14 -9.24 -17.13 1.74
CA THR A 14 -9.21 -15.72 1.31
C THR A 14 -10.62 -15.22 1.00
N LEU A 15 -11.39 -15.97 0.20
CA LEU A 15 -12.76 -15.61 -0.13
C LEU A 15 -13.67 -15.56 1.10
N ALA A 16 -13.56 -16.54 2.00
CA ALA A 16 -14.32 -16.56 3.24
C ALA A 16 -14.05 -15.33 4.11
N VAL A 17 -12.78 -14.93 4.25
CA VAL A 17 -12.40 -13.73 5.01
C VAL A 17 -12.88 -12.46 4.32
N LEU A 18 -12.77 -12.35 3.00
CA LEU A 18 -13.25 -11.17 2.27
C LEU A 18 -14.78 -11.03 2.33
N PHE A 19 -15.52 -12.15 2.30
CA PHE A 19 -16.98 -12.14 2.44
C PHE A 19 -17.45 -11.83 3.87
N SER A 20 -16.57 -11.85 4.87
CA SER A 20 -16.92 -11.45 6.24
C SER A 20 -17.14 -9.94 6.41
N GLY A 21 -16.77 -9.11 5.41
CA GLY A 21 -16.84 -7.66 5.49
C GLY A 21 -15.61 -7.00 6.12
N MET A 22 -14.56 -7.76 6.43
CA MET A 22 -13.27 -7.20 6.84
C MET A 22 -12.70 -6.28 5.75
N PRO A 23 -12.01 -5.18 6.13
CA PRO A 23 -11.29 -4.37 5.15
C PRO A 23 -10.27 -5.21 4.39
N ILE A 24 -10.22 -5.02 3.07
CA ILE A 24 -9.47 -5.87 2.14
C ILE A 24 -7.99 -5.99 2.55
N ALA A 25 -7.36 -4.89 2.96
CA ALA A 25 -5.95 -4.87 3.37
C ALA A 25 -5.67 -5.84 4.54
N PHE A 26 -6.52 -5.83 5.57
CA PHE A 26 -6.38 -6.75 6.71
C PHE A 26 -6.76 -8.18 6.34
N GLY A 27 -7.80 -8.37 5.52
CA GLY A 27 -8.21 -9.70 5.07
C GLY A 27 -7.11 -10.41 4.27
N LEU A 28 -6.61 -9.76 3.23
CA LEU A 28 -5.55 -10.31 2.38
C LEU A 28 -4.24 -10.45 3.17
N GLY A 29 -3.85 -9.43 3.93
CA GLY A 29 -2.63 -9.43 4.72
C GLY A 29 -2.59 -10.58 5.73
N THR A 30 -3.64 -10.74 6.54
CA THR A 30 -3.70 -11.80 7.54
C THR A 30 -3.69 -13.19 6.92
N VAL A 31 -4.49 -13.43 5.86
CA VAL A 31 -4.52 -14.74 5.20
C VAL A 31 -3.17 -15.07 4.55
N ALA A 32 -2.56 -14.10 3.85
CA ALA A 32 -1.23 -14.27 3.27
C ALA A 32 -0.17 -14.61 4.33
N THR A 33 -0.10 -13.82 5.42
CA THR A 33 0.88 -14.04 6.49
C THR A 33 0.70 -15.41 7.17
N ILE A 34 -0.53 -15.82 7.48
CA ILE A 34 -0.81 -17.14 8.10
C ILE A 34 -0.38 -18.27 7.17
N PHE A 35 -0.69 -18.18 5.87
CA PHE A 35 -0.30 -19.23 4.93
C PHE A 35 1.21 -19.28 4.71
N MET A 36 1.89 -18.13 4.67
CA MET A 36 3.36 -18.10 4.60
C MET A 36 3.98 -18.72 5.85
N LEU A 37 3.45 -18.42 7.05
CA LEU A 37 3.94 -18.98 8.31
C LEU A 37 3.82 -20.51 8.39
N ILE A 38 2.75 -21.08 7.84
CA ILE A 38 2.44 -22.51 7.98
C ILE A 38 3.05 -23.34 6.83
N PHE A 39 3.03 -22.82 5.59
CA PHE A 39 3.33 -23.61 4.39
C PHE A 39 4.64 -23.22 3.69
N MET A 40 5.28 -22.10 4.04
CA MET A 40 6.53 -21.65 3.41
C MET A 40 7.73 -21.72 4.37
N PRO A 41 8.97 -21.80 3.85
CA PRO A 41 10.17 -21.73 4.68
C PRO A 41 10.26 -20.41 5.45
N HIS A 42 10.79 -20.44 6.68
CA HIS A 42 10.91 -19.24 7.52
C HIS A 42 11.65 -18.07 6.85
N ALA A 43 12.66 -18.36 6.02
CA ALA A 43 13.37 -17.33 5.26
C ALA A 43 12.48 -16.54 4.28
N SER A 44 11.33 -17.09 3.87
CA SER A 44 10.38 -16.37 3.02
C SER A 44 9.60 -15.29 3.77
N LEU A 45 9.54 -15.35 5.11
CA LEU A 45 8.82 -14.36 5.91
C LEU A 45 9.49 -12.98 5.88
N ASP A 46 10.80 -12.94 5.64
CA ASP A 46 11.56 -11.69 5.48
C ASP A 46 10.99 -10.84 4.33
N SER A 47 10.41 -11.47 3.31
CA SER A 47 9.76 -10.76 2.19
C SER A 47 8.55 -9.94 2.64
N ILE A 48 7.86 -10.33 3.71
CA ILE A 48 6.73 -9.55 4.25
C ILE A 48 7.24 -8.20 4.75
N ALA A 49 8.33 -8.21 5.54
CA ALA A 49 8.93 -6.99 6.05
C ALA A 49 9.51 -6.12 4.92
N GLN A 50 10.16 -6.76 3.94
CA GLN A 50 10.70 -6.07 2.77
C GLN A 50 9.60 -5.37 1.96
N ASN A 51 8.51 -6.08 1.61
CA ASN A 51 7.40 -5.50 0.84
C ASN A 51 6.76 -4.32 1.57
N VAL A 52 6.57 -4.41 2.89
CA VAL A 52 6.03 -3.30 3.68
C VAL A 52 6.96 -2.10 3.65
N TYR A 53 8.26 -2.32 3.82
CA TYR A 53 9.25 -1.25 3.77
C TYR A 53 9.31 -0.57 2.39
N GLU A 54 9.27 -1.35 1.32
CA GLU A 54 9.29 -0.84 -0.06
C GLU A 54 8.06 0.03 -0.36
N GLU A 55 6.88 -0.39 0.07
CA GLU A 55 5.66 0.42 -0.08
C GLU A 55 5.76 1.74 0.70
N MET A 56 6.29 1.71 1.93
CA MET A 56 6.52 2.92 2.72
C MET A 56 7.58 3.84 2.11
N ALA A 57 8.57 3.27 1.42
CA ALA A 57 9.62 4.01 0.72
C ALA A 57 9.18 4.54 -0.66
N SER A 58 7.89 4.42 -1.02
CA SER A 58 7.37 4.87 -2.29
C SER A 58 7.44 6.39 -2.47
N ILE A 59 8.03 6.83 -3.58
CA ILE A 59 8.07 8.23 -4.00
C ILE A 59 6.66 8.81 -4.15
N THR A 60 5.67 7.99 -4.52
CA THR A 60 4.27 8.43 -4.60
C THR A 60 3.71 8.80 -3.22
N LEU A 61 3.96 7.98 -2.20
CA LEU A 61 3.54 8.32 -0.83
C LEU A 61 4.29 9.54 -0.29
N LEU A 62 5.57 9.68 -0.63
CA LEU A 62 6.38 10.85 -0.27
C LEU A 62 5.91 12.14 -0.96
N THR A 63 5.42 12.06 -2.20
CA THR A 63 4.97 13.23 -2.96
C THR A 63 3.62 13.78 -2.49
N ILE A 64 2.73 12.98 -1.89
CA ILE A 64 1.45 13.44 -1.33
C ILE A 64 1.63 14.60 -0.33
N PRO A 65 2.38 14.45 0.78
CA PRO A 65 2.55 15.52 1.76
C PRO A 65 3.36 16.69 1.19
N LEU A 66 4.34 16.43 0.32
CA LEU A 66 5.12 17.49 -0.32
C LEU A 66 4.27 18.36 -1.24
N PHE A 67 3.33 17.75 -1.97
CA PHE A 67 2.39 18.48 -2.82
C PHE A 67 1.42 19.32 -1.98
N ILE A 68 0.88 18.75 -0.90
CA ILE A 68 0.03 19.48 0.05
C ILE A 68 0.79 20.67 0.66
N LEU A 69 2.03 20.46 1.11
CA LEU A 69 2.88 21.49 1.71
C LEU A 69 3.17 22.61 0.72
N LYS A 70 3.58 22.27 -0.51
CA LYS A 70 3.84 23.25 -1.57
C LYS A 70 2.57 24.01 -1.93
N GLY A 71 1.44 23.32 -2.08
CA GLY A 71 0.14 23.94 -2.33
C GLY A 71 -0.25 24.93 -1.25
N ALA A 72 -0.08 24.55 0.03
CA ALA A 72 -0.34 25.43 1.16
C ALA A 72 0.60 26.65 1.21
N ALA A 73 1.89 26.46 0.90
CA ALA A 73 2.87 27.55 0.85
C ALA A 73 2.55 28.55 -0.28
N ILE A 74 2.15 28.07 -1.46
CA ILE A 74 1.71 28.92 -2.57
C ILE A 74 0.42 29.65 -2.21
N GLY A 75 -0.57 28.94 -1.63
CA GLY A 75 -1.85 29.54 -1.26
C GLY A 75 -1.76 30.61 -0.16
N LYS A 76 -0.73 30.55 0.70
CA LYS A 76 -0.47 31.55 1.74
C LYS A 76 0.51 32.66 1.33
N SER A 77 1.05 32.62 0.12
CA SER A 77 1.99 33.63 -0.38
C SER A 77 1.41 34.37 -1.59
N HIS A 78 2.06 35.47 -1.99
CA HIS A 78 1.70 36.20 -3.20
C HIS A 78 2.12 35.49 -4.51
N ALA A 79 2.78 34.33 -4.40
CA ALA A 79 3.34 33.60 -5.54
C ALA A 79 2.33 33.32 -6.65
N GLY A 80 1.06 33.03 -6.32
CA GLY A 80 0.01 32.81 -7.33
C GLY A 80 -0.36 34.06 -8.13
N ARG A 81 -0.44 35.22 -7.45
CA ARG A 81 -0.68 36.52 -8.10
C ARG A 81 0.52 36.92 -8.96
N ASP A 82 1.72 36.75 -8.44
CA ASP A 82 2.96 37.10 -9.14
C ASP A 82 3.10 36.26 -10.42
N LEU A 83 2.77 34.96 -10.35
CA LEU A 83 2.69 34.07 -11.53
C LEU A 83 1.66 34.56 -12.56
N TYR A 84 0.47 34.96 -12.13
CA TYR A 84 -0.54 35.49 -13.05
C TYR A 84 -0.08 36.78 -13.74
N SER A 85 0.55 37.69 -13.00
CA SER A 85 1.09 38.93 -13.57
C SER A 85 2.25 38.72 -14.53
N ALA A 86 3.07 37.67 -14.33
CA ALA A 86 4.18 37.35 -15.22
C ALA A 86 3.74 36.72 -16.55
N LEU A 87 2.56 36.10 -16.58
CA LEU A 87 1.97 35.51 -17.80
C LEU A 87 1.15 36.52 -18.62
N HIS A 88 0.74 37.63 -18.00
CA HIS A 88 0.06 38.72 -18.68
C HIS A 88 1.12 39.64 -19.32
N VAL A 89 1.48 39.34 -20.56
CA VAL A 89 2.27 40.24 -21.44
C VAL A 89 1.33 41.19 -22.17
#